data_AF-A0A396J8N5-F1
#
_entry.id   AF-A0A396J8N5-F1
#
_cell.length_a   1.000
_cell.length_b   1.000
_cell.length_c   1.000
_cell.angle_alpha   90.00
_cell.angle_beta   90.00
_cell.angle_gamma   90.00
#
_symmetry.space_group_name_H-M   'P 1'
#
loop_
_entity.id
_entity.type
_entity.pdbx_description
1 polymer ?
#
loop_
_entity_poly.entity_id
_entity_poly.type
_entity_poly.pdbx_seq_one_letter_code
_entity_poly.pdbx_strand_id
1 'polypeptide(L)'
;MNAIIVEGRSVSKPPYFDGTNLTEWREPMKTFIQSVNFEVWLVIENGPKLPKKLINGEEVLKSVDEFNDEDMKNMELEAKAKTILYCALNPNDLGRISSCHTAKEMWEELDRRVTTSDANSTPPVTTSDANSTPPVSQQTPTSDLYNAPNPEFLEETSDDQRKRFLKHCVPIHKHALNGNWPAAKHILDIYRE
;
A
#
# COMPACT_ATOMS: atom_id res chain seq x y z
N MET A 1 18.63 20.84 -22.01
CA MET A 1 18.74 20.27 -20.65
C MET A 1 17.39 19.69 -20.31
N ASN A 2 17.26 18.36 -20.25
CA ASN A 2 16.02 17.71 -19.86
C ASN A 2 15.92 17.80 -18.33
N ALA A 3 15.04 18.67 -17.84
CA ALA A 3 14.70 18.70 -16.42
C ALA A 3 14.00 17.38 -16.10
N ILE A 4 14.69 16.52 -15.35
CA ILE A 4 14.07 15.34 -14.75
C ILE A 4 13.12 15.89 -13.68
N ILE A 5 11.83 16.01 -14.01
CA ILE A 5 10.81 16.23 -13.00
C ILE A 5 10.75 14.94 -12.19
N VAL A 6 11.37 14.95 -11.01
CA VAL A 6 11.25 13.85 -10.06
C VAL A 6 9.87 13.98 -9.43
N GLU A 7 8.92 13.21 -9.94
CA GLU A 7 7.59 13.12 -9.36
C GLU A 7 7.65 12.47 -7.98
N GLY A 8 6.82 12.94 -7.04
CA GLY A 8 6.81 12.45 -5.65
C GLY A 8 6.25 11.03 -5.52
N ARG A 9 6.66 10.31 -4.46
CA ARG A 9 6.09 8.99 -4.13
C ARG A 9 4.71 9.13 -3.47
N SER A 10 3.87 8.11 -3.62
CA SER A 10 2.54 8.07 -2.99
C SER A 10 2.63 8.08 -1.46
N VAL A 11 1.75 8.83 -0.80
CA VAL A 11 1.60 8.86 0.67
C VAL A 11 0.53 7.90 1.19
N SER A 12 -0.31 7.37 0.31
CA SER A 12 -1.46 6.53 0.66
C SER A 12 -1.28 5.05 0.30
N LYS A 13 -0.32 4.73 -0.56
CA LYS A 13 -0.01 3.37 -1.01
C LYS A 13 1.36 2.96 -0.50
N PRO A 14 1.53 1.70 -0.06
CA PRO A 14 2.84 1.20 0.32
C PRO A 14 3.82 1.30 -0.86
N PRO A 15 5.11 1.57 -0.60
CA PRO A 15 6.11 1.48 -1.65
C PRO A 15 6.16 0.05 -2.18
N TYR A 16 6.07 -0.10 -3.50
CA TYR A 16 6.10 -1.41 -4.14
C TYR A 16 7.52 -1.99 -4.16
N PHE A 17 7.66 -3.28 -3.86
CA PHE A 17 8.91 -4.01 -3.91
C PHE A 17 9.04 -4.76 -5.25
N ASP A 18 10.04 -4.38 -6.04
CA ASP A 18 10.32 -4.98 -7.35
C ASP A 18 11.32 -6.15 -7.31
N GLY A 19 11.87 -6.45 -6.13
CA GLY A 19 12.81 -7.54 -5.91
C GLY A 19 14.28 -7.17 -6.05
N THR A 20 14.61 -5.97 -6.53
CA THR A 20 15.98 -5.60 -6.93
C THR A 20 16.75 -4.86 -5.85
N ASN A 21 16.16 -3.81 -5.25
CA ASN A 21 16.86 -2.94 -4.31
C ASN A 21 16.16 -2.89 -2.95
N LEU A 22 16.38 -3.94 -2.16
CA LEU A 22 15.79 -4.04 -0.83
C LEU A 22 16.25 -2.90 0.10
N THR A 23 17.53 -2.53 0.05
CA THR A 23 18.08 -1.44 0.88
C THR A 23 17.37 -0.10 0.61
N GLU A 24 17.08 0.20 -0.66
CA GLU A 24 16.34 1.41 -1.03
C GLU A 24 14.83 1.32 -0.78
N TRP A 25 14.28 0.11 -0.65
CA TRP A 25 12.86 -0.10 -0.35
C TRP A 25 12.56 -0.09 1.15
N ARG A 26 13.50 -0.59 1.97
CA ARG A 26 13.33 -0.85 3.40
C ARG A 26 13.00 0.40 4.21
N GLU A 27 13.79 1.46 4.08
CA GLU A 27 13.57 2.71 4.84
C GLU A 27 12.28 3.43 4.42
N PRO A 28 11.94 3.56 3.12
CA PRO A 28 10.62 4.05 2.71
C PRO A 28 9.46 3.20 3.21
N MET A 29 9.59 1.88 3.21
CA MET A 29 8.55 0.99 3.73
C MET A 29 8.36 1.16 5.23
N LYS A 30 9.46 1.18 6.00
CA LYS A 30 9.44 1.47 7.43
C LYS A 30 8.74 2.81 7.71
N THR A 31 9.13 3.86 6.99
CA THR A 31 8.53 5.20 7.11
C THR A 31 7.03 5.18 6.80
N PHE A 32 6.61 4.45 5.77
CA PHE A 32 5.20 4.30 5.40
C PHE A 32 4.40 3.57 6.49
N ILE A 33 4.89 2.45 7.02
CA ILE A 33 4.20 1.72 8.09
C ILE A 33 4.04 2.62 9.32
N GLN A 34 5.11 3.32 9.71
CA GLN A 34 5.09 4.25 10.84
C GLN A 34 4.10 5.39 10.66
N SER A 35 3.94 5.91 9.44
CA SER A 35 2.96 6.97 9.16
C SER A 35 1.51 6.46 9.18
N VAL A 36 1.28 5.18 8.83
CA VAL A 36 -0.04 4.54 8.90
C VAL A 36 -0.46 4.23 10.33
N ASN A 37 0.43 3.59 11.11
CA ASN A 37 0.28 3.36 12.54
C ASN A 37 1.62 2.88 13.13
N PHE A 38 2.16 3.62 14.10
CA PHE A 38 3.40 3.26 14.75
C PHE A 38 3.34 1.93 15.53
N GLU A 39 2.20 1.57 16.13
CA GLU A 39 2.03 0.28 16.82
C GLU A 39 2.19 -0.91 15.85
N VAL A 40 1.81 -0.74 14.58
CA VAL A 40 1.99 -1.77 13.55
C VAL A 40 3.48 -1.98 13.24
N TRP A 41 4.28 -0.91 13.20
CA TRP A 41 5.73 -1.03 13.07
C TRP A 41 6.34 -1.82 14.25
N LEU A 42 5.90 -1.55 15.47
CA LEU A 42 6.39 -2.26 16.66
C LEU A 42 6.06 -3.75 16.62
N VAL A 43 4.90 -4.14 16.08
CA VAL A 43 4.52 -5.54 15.88
C VAL A 43 5.44 -6.22 14.85
N ILE A 44 5.79 -5.53 13.76
CA ILE A 44 6.72 -6.07 12.75
C ILE A 44 8.14 -6.21 13.33
N GLU A 45 8.63 -5.20 14.04
CA GLU A 45 9.99 -5.17 14.57
C GLU A 45 10.20 -6.15 15.73
N ASN A 46 9.27 -6.17 16.69
CA ASN A 46 9.41 -6.96 17.90
C ASN A 46 8.74 -8.34 17.80
N GLY A 47 7.70 -8.45 16.98
CA GLY A 47 6.83 -9.62 16.86
C GLY A 47 5.49 -9.39 17.57
N PRO A 48 4.41 -10.04 17.12
CA PRO A 48 3.11 -9.92 17.76
C PRO A 48 3.12 -10.54 19.16
N LYS A 49 2.38 -9.92 20.08
CA LYS A 49 2.06 -10.53 21.37
C LYS A 49 0.94 -11.55 21.16
N LEU A 50 1.32 -12.80 20.91
CA LEU A 50 0.34 -13.86 20.69
C LEU A 50 -0.47 -14.12 21.96
N PRO A 51 -1.82 -14.13 21.88
CA PRO A 51 -2.68 -14.45 23.01
C PRO A 51 -2.39 -15.85 23.56
N LYS A 52 -1.85 -15.92 24.77
CA LYS A 52 -1.46 -17.17 25.44
C LYS A 52 -2.12 -17.28 26.80
N LYS A 53 -2.43 -18.51 27.19
CA LYS A 53 -2.92 -18.89 28.52
C LYS A 53 -2.01 -19.94 29.14
N LEU A 54 -1.95 -19.96 30.47
CA LEU A 54 -1.20 -20.96 31.20
C LEU A 54 -2.12 -22.12 31.58
N ILE A 55 -1.89 -23.30 31.01
CA ILE A 55 -2.59 -24.53 31.38
C ILE A 55 -1.55 -25.46 32.00
N ASN A 56 -1.74 -25.83 33.27
CA ASN A 56 -0.85 -26.74 34.00
C ASN A 56 0.65 -26.33 33.98
N GLY A 57 0.93 -25.02 33.90
CA GLY A 57 2.30 -24.50 33.82
C GLY A 57 2.88 -24.41 32.41
N GLU A 58 2.15 -24.84 31.38
CA GLU A 58 2.51 -24.71 29.97
C GLU A 58 1.78 -23.53 29.32
N GLU A 59 2.50 -22.71 28.54
CA GLU A 59 1.90 -21.64 27.74
C GLU A 59 1.28 -22.21 26.46
N VAL A 60 -0.04 -22.16 26.37
CA VAL A 60 -0.81 -22.60 25.20
C VAL A 60 -1.48 -21.38 24.57
N LEU A 61 -1.56 -21.33 23.24
CA LEU A 61 -2.31 -20.28 22.54
C LEU A 61 -3.80 -20.31 22.94
N LYS A 62 -4.37 -19.13 23.18
CA LYS A 62 -5.81 -18.98 23.39
C LYS A 62 -6.56 -19.26 22.09
N SER A 63 -7.78 -19.79 22.19
CA SER A 63 -8.71 -19.73 21.06
C SER A 63 -9.31 -18.33 20.94
N VAL A 64 -9.86 -17.99 19.76
CA VAL A 64 -10.48 -16.68 19.51
C VAL A 64 -11.61 -16.38 20.50
N ASP A 65 -12.35 -17.40 20.93
CA ASP A 65 -13.43 -17.26 21.92
C ASP A 65 -12.94 -16.85 23.31
N GLU A 66 -11.65 -17.03 23.61
CA GLU A 66 -11.03 -16.70 24.89
C GLU A 66 -10.27 -15.35 24.85
N PHE A 67 -10.31 -14.65 23.72
CA PHE A 67 -9.61 -13.37 23.57
C PHE A 67 -10.29 -12.30 24.41
N ASN A 68 -9.48 -11.55 25.16
CA ASN A 68 -9.92 -10.29 25.73
C ASN A 68 -9.70 -9.14 24.72
N ASP A 69 -10.11 -7.92 25.08
CA ASP A 69 -10.00 -6.75 24.20
C ASP A 69 -8.54 -6.45 23.78
N GLU A 70 -7.57 -6.72 24.66
CA GLU A 70 -6.15 -6.51 24.37
C GLU A 70 -5.59 -7.59 23.43
N ASP A 71 -6.00 -8.84 23.60
CA ASP A 71 -5.68 -9.94 22.69
C ASP A 71 -6.21 -9.63 21.27
N MET A 72 -7.47 -9.16 21.19
CA MET A 72 -8.09 -8.77 19.92
C MET A 72 -7.33 -7.62 19.27
N LYS A 73 -7.03 -6.55 20.02
CA LYS A 73 -6.27 -5.41 19.51
C LYS A 73 -4.89 -5.82 18.98
N ASN A 74 -4.18 -6.69 19.70
CA ASN A 74 -2.87 -7.19 19.27
C ASN A 74 -2.97 -8.00 17.96
N MET A 75 -4.01 -8.83 17.82
CA MET A 75 -4.24 -9.61 16.60
C MET A 75 -4.71 -8.75 15.42
N GLU A 76 -5.44 -7.67 15.66
CA GLU A 76 -5.79 -6.68 14.63
C GLU A 76 -4.56 -5.95 14.10
N LEU A 77 -3.64 -5.54 14.98
CA LEU A 77 -2.37 -4.92 14.58
C LEU A 77 -1.51 -5.88 13.75
N GLU A 78 -1.46 -7.15 14.13
CA GLU A 78 -0.76 -8.20 13.38
C GLU A 78 -1.40 -8.42 12.00
N ALA A 79 -2.73 -8.53 11.92
CA ALA A 79 -3.43 -8.68 10.64
C ALA A 79 -3.19 -7.47 9.72
N LYS A 80 -3.19 -6.25 10.28
CA LYS A 80 -2.88 -5.03 9.55
C LYS A 80 -1.43 -5.00 9.06
N ALA A 81 -0.48 -5.42 9.90
CA ALA A 81 0.93 -5.55 9.54
C ALA A 81 1.10 -6.49 8.34
N LYS A 82 0.54 -7.70 8.42
CA LYS A 82 0.58 -8.68 7.33
C LYS A 82 -0.01 -8.10 6.05
N THR A 83 -1.17 -7.45 6.14
CA THR A 83 -1.85 -6.86 4.98
C THR A 83 -0.98 -5.80 4.28
N ILE A 84 -0.36 -4.89 5.03
CA ILE A 84 0.51 -3.87 4.45
C ILE A 84 1.70 -4.51 3.72
N LEU A 85 2.33 -5.51 4.34
CA LEU A 85 3.44 -6.25 3.71
C LEU A 85 2.98 -6.99 2.45
N TYR A 86 1.85 -7.71 2.50
CA TYR A 86 1.29 -8.40 1.33
C TYR A 86 1.01 -7.45 0.16
N CYS A 87 0.41 -6.28 0.42
CA CYS A 87 0.09 -5.31 -0.62
C CYS A 87 1.32 -4.65 -1.27
N ALA A 88 2.47 -4.72 -0.61
CA ALA A 88 3.70 -4.11 -1.10
C ALA A 88 4.55 -5.02 -1.97
N LEU A 89 4.26 -6.33 -1.98
CA LEU A 89 5.08 -7.34 -2.63
C LEU A 89 4.57 -7.68 -4.02
N ASN A 90 5.50 -7.96 -4.92
CA ASN A 90 5.20 -8.58 -6.19
C ASN A 90 4.84 -10.08 -6.01
N PRO A 91 4.14 -10.70 -6.98
CA PRO A 91 3.75 -12.11 -6.90
C PRO A 91 4.90 -13.12 -6.72
N ASN A 92 6.10 -12.82 -7.23
CA ASN A 92 7.26 -13.70 -7.10
C ASN A 92 7.79 -13.72 -5.66
N ASP A 93 7.80 -12.57 -4.99
CA ASP A 93 8.22 -12.45 -3.59
C ASP A 93 7.13 -12.92 -2.60
N LEU A 94 5.85 -12.94 -3.00
CA LEU A 94 4.77 -13.54 -2.20
C LEU A 94 5.00 -15.03 -1.93
N GLY A 95 5.53 -15.77 -2.90
CA GLY A 95 5.84 -17.19 -2.74
C GLY A 95 6.93 -17.47 -1.69
N ARG A 96 7.74 -16.47 -1.35
CA ARG A 96 8.83 -16.61 -0.36
C ARG A 96 8.33 -16.46 1.07
N ILE A 97 7.40 -15.55 1.28
CA ILE A 97 6.81 -15.29 2.59
C ILE A 97 5.61 -16.21 2.89
N SER A 98 5.30 -17.16 2.00
CA SER A 98 4.15 -18.05 2.15
C SER A 98 4.25 -18.98 3.37
N SER A 99 5.46 -19.28 3.83
CA SER A 99 5.72 -20.07 5.03
C SER A 99 5.81 -19.23 6.32
N CYS A 100 5.74 -17.90 6.22
CA CYS A 100 5.80 -17.00 7.37
C CYS A 100 4.44 -16.92 8.05
N HIS A 101 4.43 -17.11 9.36
CA HIS A 101 3.23 -17.08 10.19
C HIS A 101 2.96 -15.69 10.73
N THR A 102 4.03 -14.94 11.06
CA THR A 102 3.96 -13.59 11.62
C THR A 102 4.46 -12.51 10.66
N ALA A 103 4.01 -11.27 10.85
CA ALA A 103 4.48 -10.12 10.09
C ALA A 103 5.99 -9.87 10.28
N LYS A 104 6.51 -10.18 11.47
CA LYS A 104 7.94 -10.17 11.76
C LYS A 104 8.70 -11.16 10.89
N GLU A 105 8.26 -12.42 10.84
CA GLU A 105 8.89 -13.42 9.98
C GLU A 105 8.85 -13.01 8.50
N MET A 106 7.73 -12.44 8.04
CA MET A 106 7.62 -11.90 6.68
C MET A 106 8.67 -10.81 6.44
N TRP A 107 8.84 -9.87 7.38
CA TRP A 107 9.82 -8.80 7.29
C TRP A 107 11.27 -9.32 7.31
N GLU A 108 11.60 -10.24 8.22
CA GLU A 108 12.93 -10.83 8.33
C GLU A 108 13.31 -11.67 7.09
N GLU A 109 12.34 -12.38 6.50
CA GLU A 109 12.53 -13.12 5.25
C GLU A 109 12.83 -12.17 4.07
N LEU A 110 12.18 -11.01 4.04
CA LEU A 110 12.49 -9.97 3.06
C LEU A 110 13.88 -9.40 3.31
N ASP A 111 14.26 -9.14 4.58
CA ASP A 111 15.56 -8.58 4.98
C ASP A 111 16.75 -9.51 4.67
N ARG A 112 16.55 -10.84 4.67
CA ARG A 112 17.61 -11.84 4.45
C ARG A 112 18.33 -11.73 3.09
N ARG A 113 17.76 -11.03 2.10
CA ARG A 113 18.42 -10.80 0.79
C ARG A 113 19.73 -10.01 0.89
N VAL A 114 19.98 -9.28 1.98
CA VAL A 114 21.21 -8.48 2.16
C VAL A 114 22.46 -9.33 2.38
N THR A 115 22.34 -10.54 2.94
CA THR A 115 23.51 -11.29 3.46
C THR A 115 24.01 -12.42 2.56
N THR A 116 23.28 -12.75 1.48
CA THR A 116 23.64 -13.89 0.60
C THR A 116 24.15 -13.49 -0.79
N SER A 117 24.16 -12.20 -1.13
CA SER A 117 24.62 -11.71 -2.44
C SER A 117 26.10 -11.30 -2.48
N ASP A 118 26.81 -11.27 -1.35
CA ASP A 118 28.22 -10.85 -1.29
C ASP A 118 29.24 -12.02 -1.25
N ALA A 119 28.81 -13.26 -1.46
CA ALA A 119 29.72 -14.40 -1.57
C ALA A 119 29.19 -15.48 -2.54
N ASN A 120 29.21 -15.19 -3.85
CA ASN A 120 29.90 -16.03 -4.84
C ASN A 120 29.58 -15.63 -6.29
N SER A 121 30.67 -15.37 -7.03
CA SER A 121 30.90 -15.64 -8.47
C SER A 121 30.77 -14.49 -9.49
N THR A 122 31.94 -14.11 -10.02
CA THR A 122 32.18 -13.48 -11.34
C THR A 122 33.46 -14.12 -11.93
N PRO A 123 33.67 -14.31 -13.26
CA PRO A 123 32.76 -14.51 -14.41
C PRO A 123 33.15 -15.79 -15.24
N PRO A 124 32.52 -16.02 -16.41
CA PRO A 124 33.31 -15.74 -17.62
C PRO A 124 32.58 -14.91 -18.68
N VAL A 125 33.37 -14.06 -19.35
CA VAL A 125 33.04 -13.32 -20.56
C VAL A 125 32.68 -14.29 -21.69
N THR A 126 31.58 -14.03 -22.41
CA THR A 126 31.47 -14.30 -23.84
C THR A 126 30.65 -13.19 -24.47
N THR A 127 31.30 -12.42 -25.33
CA THR A 127 30.71 -11.45 -26.25
C THR A 127 29.92 -12.17 -27.34
N SER A 128 28.68 -11.74 -27.59
CA SER A 128 28.10 -11.76 -28.94
C SER A 128 26.82 -10.93 -28.96
N ASP A 129 26.81 -9.95 -29.87
CA ASP A 129 25.74 -9.01 -30.17
C ASP A 129 24.52 -9.65 -30.83
N ALA A 130 23.35 -9.01 -30.65
CA ALA A 130 22.35 -8.66 -31.68
C ALA A 130 20.90 -8.78 -31.17
N ASN A 131 20.27 -7.61 -30.99
CA ASN A 131 18.88 -7.24 -31.26
C ASN A 131 17.76 -8.29 -31.13
N SER A 132 16.80 -8.01 -30.23
CA SER A 132 15.39 -7.79 -30.58
C SER A 132 14.58 -7.36 -29.35
N THR A 133 14.24 -6.08 -29.27
CA THR A 133 13.28 -5.50 -28.31
C THR A 133 11.90 -5.45 -28.98
N PRO A 134 10.81 -5.94 -28.38
CA PRO A 134 9.45 -5.65 -28.85
C PRO A 134 9.07 -4.20 -28.51
N PRO A 135 8.31 -3.49 -29.37
CA PRO A 135 8.04 -2.08 -29.17
C PRO A 135 7.09 -1.87 -27.99
N VAL A 136 7.55 -1.12 -26.98
CA VAL A 136 6.64 -0.40 -26.08
C VAL A 136 5.87 0.60 -26.94
N SER A 137 4.56 0.40 -27.06
CA SER A 137 3.66 1.39 -27.63
C SER A 137 3.71 2.64 -26.76
N GLN A 138 4.41 3.66 -27.24
CA GLN A 138 4.33 5.01 -26.67
C GLN A 138 2.94 5.54 -26.97
N GLN A 139 2.05 5.50 -25.98
CA GLN A 139 0.92 6.42 -25.98
C GLN A 139 1.44 7.78 -25.56
N THR A 140 1.44 8.71 -26.50
CA THR A 140 1.69 10.14 -26.28
C THR A 140 0.67 10.68 -25.27
N PRO A 141 1.09 11.29 -24.15
CA PRO A 141 0.18 12.09 -23.35
C PRO A 141 -0.02 13.42 -24.07
N THR A 142 -1.15 13.58 -24.73
CA THR A 142 -1.65 14.92 -25.09
C THR A 142 -1.91 15.67 -23.78
N SER A 143 -1.33 16.87 -23.62
CA SER A 143 -1.35 17.68 -22.39
C SER A 143 -2.74 18.11 -21.92
N ASP A 144 -3.80 17.71 -22.62
CA ASP A 144 -5.18 18.08 -22.34
C ASP A 144 -5.84 17.19 -21.27
N LEU A 145 -5.20 16.10 -20.84
CA LEU A 145 -5.81 15.13 -19.91
C LEU A 145 -5.92 15.59 -18.44
N TYR A 146 -5.24 16.68 -18.04
CA TYR A 146 -5.25 17.16 -16.65
C TYR A 146 -6.30 18.24 -16.38
N ASN A 147 -7.04 18.67 -17.41
CA ASN A 147 -8.09 19.68 -17.26
C ASN A 147 -9.47 19.09 -16.89
N ALA A 148 -9.59 17.76 -16.81
CA ALA A 148 -10.82 17.09 -16.41
C ALA A 148 -10.52 15.97 -15.38
N PRO A 149 -11.31 15.86 -14.30
CA PRO A 149 -11.18 14.73 -13.37
C PRO A 149 -11.36 13.39 -14.11
N ASN A 150 -10.53 12.40 -13.79
CA ASN A 150 -10.66 11.04 -14.31
C ASN A 150 -12.06 10.48 -13.96
N PRO A 151 -12.92 10.15 -14.95
CA PRO A 151 -14.29 9.69 -14.71
C PRO A 151 -14.37 8.20 -14.31
N GLU A 152 -13.25 7.50 -14.18
CA GLU A 152 -13.17 6.07 -13.83
C GLU A 152 -13.97 5.72 -12.55
N PHE A 153 -14.03 6.63 -11.58
CA PHE A 153 -14.87 6.47 -10.37
C PHE A 153 -16.38 6.43 -10.66
N LEU A 154 -16.82 6.92 -11.83
CA LEU A 154 -18.22 7.08 -12.20
C LEU A 154 -18.72 6.01 -13.18
N GLU A 155 -17.85 5.12 -13.65
CA GLU A 155 -18.20 4.04 -14.59
C GLU A 155 -19.01 2.92 -13.93
N GLU A 156 -18.87 2.73 -12.61
CA GLU A 156 -19.57 1.69 -11.85
C GLU A 156 -21.03 2.04 -11.50
N THR A 157 -21.50 3.26 -11.80
CA THR A 157 -22.86 3.72 -11.46
C THR A 157 -23.69 3.97 -12.70
N SER A 158 -24.99 3.63 -12.65
CA SER A 158 -25.92 3.89 -13.76
C SER A 158 -25.85 5.36 -14.20
N ASP A 159 -25.95 5.61 -15.52
CA ASP A 159 -25.86 6.95 -16.12
C ASP A 159 -26.71 8.02 -15.42
N ASP A 160 -27.88 7.63 -14.91
CA ASP A 160 -28.78 8.52 -14.18
C ASP A 160 -28.31 8.83 -12.76
N GLN A 161 -27.72 7.88 -12.05
CA GLN A 161 -27.10 8.13 -10.74
C GLN A 161 -25.87 9.02 -10.89
N ARG A 162 -25.05 8.80 -11.92
CA ARG A 162 -23.91 9.66 -12.25
C ARG A 162 -24.34 11.09 -12.53
N LYS A 163 -25.39 11.30 -13.36
CA LYS A 163 -25.93 12.63 -13.66
C LYS A 163 -26.48 13.32 -12.41
N ARG A 164 -27.16 12.59 -11.52
CA ARG A 164 -27.63 13.13 -10.23
C ARG A 164 -26.45 13.56 -9.38
N PHE A 165 -25.48 12.68 -9.14
CA PHE A 165 -24.29 12.98 -8.35
C PHE A 165 -23.55 14.24 -8.85
N LEU A 166 -23.26 14.32 -10.16
CA LEU A 166 -22.57 15.46 -10.75
C LEU A 166 -23.38 16.76 -10.66
N LYS A 167 -24.70 16.71 -10.79
CA LYS A 167 -25.58 17.88 -10.62
C LYS A 167 -25.46 18.52 -9.23
N HIS A 168 -25.11 17.74 -8.21
CA HIS A 168 -25.04 18.20 -6.82
C HIS A 168 -23.62 18.54 -6.38
N CYS A 169 -22.66 17.68 -6.69
CA CYS A 169 -21.28 17.84 -6.23
C CYS A 169 -20.56 19.01 -6.90
N VAL A 170 -20.86 19.29 -8.18
CA VAL A 170 -20.18 20.36 -8.93
C VAL A 170 -20.53 21.75 -8.37
N PRO A 171 -21.80 22.12 -8.12
CA PRO A 171 -22.14 23.39 -7.48
C PRO A 171 -21.56 23.53 -6.06
N ILE A 172 -21.62 22.48 -5.23
CA ILE A 172 -21.09 22.49 -3.86
C ILE A 172 -19.58 22.78 -3.89
N HIS A 173 -18.84 22.06 -4.73
CA HIS A 173 -17.41 22.25 -4.89
C HIS A 173 -17.06 23.66 -5.36
N LYS A 174 -17.82 24.20 -6.34
CA LYS A 174 -17.64 25.57 -6.83
C LYS A 174 -17.87 26.63 -5.74
N HIS A 175 -18.88 26.45 -4.90
CA HIS A 175 -19.14 27.38 -3.79
C HIS A 175 -18.07 27.28 -2.69
N ALA A 176 -17.58 26.07 -2.39
CA ALA A 176 -16.49 25.84 -1.44
C ALA A 176 -15.17 26.50 -1.90
N LEU A 177 -14.80 26.37 -3.17
CA LEU A 177 -13.60 27.02 -3.74
C LEU A 177 -13.66 28.55 -3.65
N ASN A 178 -14.86 29.12 -3.79
CA ASN A 178 -15.08 30.57 -3.68
C ASN A 178 -15.29 31.04 -2.23
N GLY A 179 -15.14 30.17 -1.23
CA GLY A 179 -15.36 30.48 0.19
C GLY A 179 -16.82 30.77 0.57
N ASN A 180 -17.78 30.51 -0.33
CA ASN A 180 -19.21 30.76 -0.11
C ASN A 180 -19.87 29.55 0.56
N TRP A 181 -19.44 29.27 1.78
CA TRP A 181 -19.92 28.17 2.61
C TRP A 181 -21.43 28.20 2.91
N PRO A 182 -22.10 29.36 3.10
CA PRO A 182 -23.54 29.41 3.28
C PRO A 182 -24.32 28.85 2.07
N ALA A 183 -23.90 29.18 0.84
CA ALA A 183 -24.52 28.66 -0.37
C ALA A 183 -24.26 27.16 -0.55
N ALA A 184 -23.03 26.69 -0.27
CA ALA A 184 -22.70 25.27 -0.29
C ALA A 184 -23.54 24.47 0.71
N LYS A 185 -23.72 25.01 1.92
CA LYS A 185 -24.52 24.39 2.98
C LYS A 185 -26.01 24.33 2.63
N HIS A 186 -26.56 25.40 2.07
CA HIS A 186 -27.96 25.42 1.60
C HIS A 186 -28.24 24.33 0.55
N ILE A 187 -27.28 24.06 -0.35
CA ILE A 187 -27.41 22.96 -1.31
C ILE A 187 -27.43 21.61 -0.60
N LEU A 188 -26.60 21.38 0.42
CA LEU A 188 -26.63 20.15 1.20
C LEU A 188 -27.95 19.97 1.98
N ASP A 189 -28.49 21.06 2.51
CA ASP A 189 -29.72 21.04 3.32
C ASP A 189 -30.97 20.77 2.47
N ILE A 190 -31.04 21.26 1.21
CA ILE A 190 -32.15 20.97 0.27
C ILE A 190 -32.36 19.48 0.01
N TYR A 191 -31.30 18.67 0.08
CA TYR A 191 -31.35 17.23 -0.26
C TYR A 191 -31.32 16.33 0.97
N ARG A 192 -31.51 16.90 2.17
CA ARG A 192 -31.60 16.15 3.43
C ARG A 192 -33.05 15.79 3.80
N GLU A 193 -34.04 16.36 3.10
CA GLU A 193 -35.47 16.01 3.16
C GLU A 193 -35.87 15.14 1.97
#